data_AF-A0A524IH46-F1
#
_entry.id   AF-A0A524IH46-F1
#
_cell.length_a   1.000
_cell.length_b   1.000
_cell.length_c   1.000
_cell.angle_alpha   90.00
_cell.angle_beta   90.00
_cell.angle_gamma   90.00
#
_symmetry.space_group_name_H-M   'P 1'
#
loop_
_entity.id
_entity.type
_entity.pdbx_description
1 polymer ?
#
loop_
_entity_poly.entity_id
_entity_poly.type
_entity_poly.pdbx_seq_one_letter_code
_entity_poly.pdbx_strand_id
1 'polypeptide(L)'
;MKSVWLTSLGRSEENVKKVISLMKPYGVPVLGHFWVDDLPKIAWMAPREEMIKPDIAAWVILATAETLASPSVRRGLSLLAITVQAKKGLSFPIVLLAEGGGAAPTPPFPTPLSGVELLSASDPGLAAKIVAMVHSPRTDPASEYRIDVYGNTHIGLWFEVGPRQGRWEGAMFGVAGSEILFHGTGPMEMLPAQCTLEFPVKGMKLSLGEREYTAWGVRNGFEAKTSYFAKVKECPDSVLFGPFPSEGEAADFFVVGLT
;
A
#
# COMPACT_ATOMS: atom_id res chain seq x y z
N MET A 1 17.82 -18.08 0.49
CA MET A 1 18.68 -16.97 0.93
C MET A 1 17.81 -15.73 0.98
N LYS A 2 17.88 -14.89 2.02
CA LYS A 2 17.06 -13.66 2.10
C LYS A 2 17.70 -12.53 1.28
N SER A 3 16.88 -11.73 0.61
CA SER A 3 17.28 -10.62 -0.26
C SER A 3 16.54 -9.33 0.12
N VAL A 4 17.07 -8.20 -0.32
CA VAL A 4 16.46 -6.87 -0.14
C VAL A 4 16.00 -6.37 -1.51
N TRP A 5 14.81 -5.79 -1.56
CA TRP A 5 14.34 -5.07 -2.74
C TRP A 5 14.63 -3.58 -2.62
N LEU A 6 15.31 -3.00 -3.60
CA LEU A 6 15.67 -1.59 -3.67
C LEU A 6 14.84 -0.90 -4.76
N THR A 7 14.00 0.05 -4.37
CA THR A 7 13.33 0.97 -5.29
C THR A 7 14.08 2.29 -5.27
N SER A 8 14.62 2.73 -6.41
CA SER A 8 15.27 4.04 -6.54
C SER A 8 14.31 5.04 -7.18
N LEU A 9 13.92 6.09 -6.44
CA LEU A 9 13.07 7.16 -6.98
C LEU A 9 13.84 8.08 -7.93
N GLY A 10 15.12 8.30 -7.65
CA GLY A 10 16.06 8.93 -8.58
C GLY A 10 16.58 7.93 -9.62
N ARG A 11 17.21 8.44 -10.68
CA ARG A 11 17.90 7.62 -11.71
C ARG A 11 19.41 7.53 -11.50
N SER A 12 19.89 7.77 -10.28
CA SER A 12 21.32 7.73 -9.95
C SER A 12 21.80 6.28 -9.84
N GLU A 13 22.37 5.74 -10.92
CA GLU A 13 23.03 4.43 -10.89
C GLU A 13 24.16 4.37 -9.85
N GLU A 14 24.85 5.49 -9.61
CA GLU A 14 25.94 5.56 -8.65
C GLU A 14 25.43 5.29 -7.23
N ASN A 15 24.32 5.93 -6.82
CA ASN A 15 23.75 5.74 -5.50
C ASN A 15 23.22 4.31 -5.32
N VAL A 16 22.60 3.74 -6.35
CA VAL A 16 22.19 2.32 -6.36
C VAL A 16 23.40 1.39 -6.21
N LYS A 17 24.47 1.59 -6.98
CA LYS A 17 25.69 0.77 -6.90
C LYS A 17 26.38 0.88 -5.53
N LYS A 18 26.35 2.06 -4.89
CA LYS A 18 26.83 2.27 -3.52
C LYS A 18 26.06 1.38 -2.54
N VAL A 19 24.73 1.41 -2.57
CA VAL A 19 23.89 0.58 -1.67
C VAL A 19 24.16 -0.91 -1.89
N ILE A 20 24.23 -1.36 -3.15
CA ILE A 20 24.55 -2.77 -3.48
C ILE A 20 25.92 -3.16 -2.93
N SER A 21 26.92 -2.30 -3.11
CA SER A 21 28.30 -2.56 -2.66
C SER A 21 28.41 -2.62 -1.13
N LEU A 22 27.63 -1.81 -0.41
CA LEU A 22 27.57 -1.81 1.04
C LEU A 22 26.99 -3.11 1.62
N MET A 23 26.05 -3.75 0.94
CA MET A 23 25.40 -4.98 1.39
C MET A 23 26.22 -6.24 1.06
N LYS A 24 27.10 -6.18 0.06
CA LYS A 24 27.89 -7.31 -0.44
C LYS A 24 28.71 -8.04 0.65
N PRO A 25 29.42 -7.36 1.58
CA PRO A 25 30.18 -8.03 2.65
C PRO A 25 29.30 -8.86 3.59
N TYR A 26 28.02 -8.53 3.70
CA TYR A 26 27.06 -9.21 4.56
C TYR A 26 26.34 -10.38 3.87
N GLY A 27 26.64 -10.63 2.59
CA GLY A 27 26.03 -11.72 1.83
C GLY A 27 24.53 -11.54 1.61
N VAL A 28 23.99 -10.32 1.67
CA VAL A 28 22.58 -10.04 1.40
C VAL A 28 22.45 -9.52 -0.04
N PRO A 29 21.83 -10.29 -0.95
CA PRO A 29 21.58 -9.82 -2.32
C PRO A 29 20.64 -8.64 -2.32
N VAL A 30 20.96 -7.63 -3.12
CA VAL A 30 20.10 -6.48 -3.38
C VAL A 30 19.57 -6.60 -4.80
N LEU A 31 18.27 -6.81 -4.92
CA LEU A 31 17.51 -6.76 -6.17
C LEU A 31 16.78 -5.42 -6.23
N GLY A 32 16.28 -5.00 -7.39
CA GLY A 32 15.59 -3.72 -7.43
C GLY A 32 15.28 -3.19 -8.82
N HIS A 33 14.70 -2.00 -8.82
CA HIS A 33 14.34 -1.27 -10.04
C HIS A 33 14.41 0.25 -9.82
N PHE A 34 14.44 0.98 -10.94
CA PHE A 34 14.18 2.41 -10.94
C PHE A 34 12.68 2.67 -11.00
N TRP A 35 12.20 3.57 -10.16
CA TRP A 35 10.80 3.94 -10.11
C TRP A 35 10.34 4.55 -11.43
N VAL A 36 9.14 4.14 -11.86
CA VAL A 36 8.48 4.71 -13.04
C VAL A 36 7.21 5.40 -12.56
N ASP A 37 7.25 6.73 -12.52
CA ASP A 37 6.11 7.55 -12.13
C ASP A 37 5.14 7.75 -13.31
N ASP A 38 4.31 6.74 -13.56
CA ASP A 38 3.24 6.77 -14.56
C ASP A 38 1.97 6.13 -13.95
N LEU A 39 1.29 6.90 -13.09
CA LEU A 39 0.03 6.49 -12.45
C LEU A 39 -1.07 6.12 -13.47
N PRO A 40 -1.30 6.87 -14.57
CA PRO A 40 -2.29 6.48 -15.57
C PRO A 40 -2.06 5.11 -16.18
N LYS A 41 -0.78 4.70 -16.34
CA LYS A 41 -0.43 3.35 -16.80
C LYS A 41 -0.29 2.32 -15.69
N ILE A 42 -0.51 2.70 -14.42
CA ILE A 42 -0.39 1.82 -13.25
C ILE A 42 1.02 1.19 -13.19
N ALA A 43 2.05 1.97 -13.54
CA ALA A 43 3.43 1.47 -13.65
C ALA A 43 3.99 0.98 -12.30
N TRP A 44 3.49 1.53 -11.19
CA TRP A 44 3.83 1.12 -9.82
C TRP A 44 3.51 -0.35 -9.51
N MET A 45 2.65 -1.01 -10.29
CA MET A 45 2.30 -2.42 -10.10
C MET A 45 3.37 -3.38 -10.66
N ALA A 46 4.19 -2.93 -11.62
CA ALA A 46 5.19 -3.75 -12.28
C ALA A 46 6.11 -4.55 -11.32
N PRO A 47 6.63 -3.98 -10.20
CA PRO A 47 7.50 -4.72 -9.29
C PRO A 47 6.77 -5.69 -8.34
N ARG A 48 5.43 -5.70 -8.29
CA ARG A 48 4.64 -6.48 -7.31
C ARG A 48 5.09 -7.93 -7.21
N GLU A 49 5.06 -8.65 -8.34
CA GLU A 49 5.27 -10.10 -8.37
C GLU A 49 6.66 -10.50 -7.86
N GLU A 50 7.67 -9.66 -8.12
CA GLU A 50 9.02 -9.86 -7.61
C GLU A 50 9.11 -9.54 -6.12
N MET A 51 8.50 -8.43 -5.68
CA MET A 51 8.56 -7.97 -4.28
C MET A 51 7.85 -8.90 -3.30
N ILE A 52 6.80 -9.61 -3.74
CA ILE A 52 6.06 -10.53 -2.88
C ILE A 52 6.72 -11.92 -2.77
N LYS A 53 7.80 -12.19 -3.52
CA LYS A 53 8.51 -13.48 -3.45
C LYS A 53 9.05 -13.76 -2.05
N PRO A 54 8.95 -14.99 -1.51
CA PRO A 54 9.31 -15.30 -0.12
C PRO A 54 10.72 -14.90 0.32
N ASP A 55 11.68 -14.87 -0.60
CA ASP A 55 13.07 -14.52 -0.31
C ASP A 55 13.29 -13.01 -0.09
N ILE A 56 12.44 -12.14 -0.65
CA ILE A 56 12.46 -10.71 -0.39
C ILE A 56 12.04 -10.46 1.06
N ALA A 57 12.99 -10.03 1.87
CA ALA A 57 12.83 -9.89 3.32
C ALA A 57 12.69 -8.43 3.79
N ALA A 58 13.01 -7.46 2.94
CA ALA A 58 12.86 -6.03 3.23
C ALA A 58 12.73 -5.23 1.93
N TRP A 59 12.08 -4.07 2.04
CA TRP A 59 11.99 -3.09 0.97
C TRP A 59 12.69 -1.79 1.38
N VAL A 60 13.67 -1.38 0.58
CA VAL A 60 14.40 -0.12 0.74
C VAL A 60 13.99 0.80 -0.40
N ILE A 61 13.57 2.02 -0.07
CA ILE A 61 13.18 3.06 -1.01
C ILE A 61 14.24 4.16 -0.92
N LEU A 62 15.08 4.26 -1.95
CA LEU A 62 16.08 5.31 -2.08
C LEU A 62 15.40 6.57 -2.63
N ALA A 63 15.41 7.65 -1.85
CA ALA A 63 14.63 8.85 -2.10
C ALA A 63 15.31 10.13 -1.64
N THR A 64 14.87 11.24 -2.22
CA THR A 64 15.17 12.61 -1.75
C THR A 64 13.90 13.28 -1.26
N ALA A 65 14.02 14.40 -0.54
CA ALA A 65 12.85 15.19 -0.15
C ALA A 65 12.04 15.66 -1.38
N GLU A 66 12.71 16.00 -2.47
CA GLU A 66 12.08 16.50 -3.70
C GLU A 66 11.28 15.41 -4.41
N THR A 67 11.84 14.19 -4.53
CA THR A 67 11.13 13.07 -5.16
C THR A 67 9.90 12.67 -4.36
N LEU A 68 10.00 12.67 -3.03
CA LEU A 68 8.88 12.39 -2.13
C LEU A 68 7.91 13.56 -1.96
N ALA A 69 8.23 14.76 -2.43
CA ALA A 69 7.27 15.87 -2.47
C ALA A 69 6.21 15.67 -3.57
N SER A 70 6.48 14.83 -4.57
CA SER A 70 5.55 14.57 -5.67
C SER A 70 4.33 13.74 -5.21
N PRO A 71 3.08 14.24 -5.38
CA PRO A 71 1.88 13.49 -5.01
C PRO A 71 1.72 12.18 -5.80
N SER A 72 2.14 12.13 -7.07
CA SER A 72 2.04 10.92 -7.90
C SER A 72 2.94 9.80 -7.39
N VAL A 73 4.16 10.15 -6.99
CA VAL A 73 5.11 9.23 -6.35
C VAL A 73 4.56 8.71 -5.02
N ARG A 74 4.06 9.60 -4.14
CA ARG A 74 3.46 9.20 -2.86
C ARG A 74 2.30 8.24 -3.04
N ARG A 75 1.40 8.54 -3.99
CA ARG A 75 0.25 7.68 -4.32
C ARG A 75 0.71 6.32 -4.83
N GLY A 76 1.59 6.28 -5.81
CA GLY A 76 2.08 5.02 -6.38
C GLY A 76 2.82 4.16 -5.34
N LEU A 77 3.67 4.77 -4.50
CA LEU A 77 4.33 4.06 -3.40
C LEU A 77 3.33 3.56 -2.36
N SER A 78 2.29 4.32 -2.04
CA SER A 78 1.24 3.91 -1.12
C SER A 78 0.47 2.69 -1.65
N LEU A 79 0.09 2.70 -2.93
CA LEU A 79 -0.59 1.56 -3.55
C LEU A 79 0.29 0.31 -3.58
N LEU A 80 1.58 0.46 -3.93
CA LEU A 80 2.53 -0.65 -3.89
C LEU A 80 2.75 -1.17 -2.47
N ALA A 81 2.87 -0.27 -1.48
CA ALA A 81 3.03 -0.63 -0.07
C ALA A 81 1.84 -1.43 0.45
N ILE A 82 0.60 -1.01 0.13
CA ILE A 82 -0.61 -1.74 0.49
C ILE A 82 -0.52 -3.18 -0.02
N THR A 83 -0.20 -3.38 -1.30
CA THR A 83 -0.09 -4.71 -1.89
C THR A 83 1.03 -5.55 -1.28
N VAL A 84 2.20 -4.95 -1.03
CA VAL A 84 3.32 -5.66 -0.38
C VAL A 84 2.92 -6.09 1.04
N GLN A 85 2.35 -5.19 1.83
CA GLN A 85 1.88 -5.46 3.19
C GLN A 85 0.73 -6.48 3.23
N ALA A 86 -0.16 -6.48 2.22
CA ALA A 86 -1.23 -7.47 2.10
C ALA A 86 -0.67 -8.90 1.99
N LYS A 87 0.45 -9.08 1.28
CA LYS A 87 1.07 -10.40 1.05
C LYS A 87 2.17 -10.76 2.06
N LYS A 88 2.87 -9.76 2.59
CA LYS A 88 4.02 -9.94 3.49
C LYS A 88 3.72 -9.70 4.96
N GLY A 89 2.56 -9.15 5.28
CA GLY A 89 2.19 -8.72 6.62
C GLY A 89 2.52 -7.25 6.87
N LEU A 90 1.83 -6.66 7.84
CA LEU A 90 1.97 -5.25 8.23
C LEU A 90 3.33 -4.96 8.88
N SER A 91 3.99 -5.99 9.43
CA SER A 91 5.32 -5.86 10.02
C SER A 91 6.46 -5.94 9.00
N PHE A 92 6.16 -6.16 7.72
CA PHE A 92 7.17 -6.23 6.67
C PHE A 92 8.01 -4.94 6.63
N PRO A 93 9.36 -5.04 6.73
CA PRO A 93 10.19 -3.86 6.85
C PRO A 93 10.24 -3.06 5.56
N ILE A 94 9.86 -1.79 5.69
CA ILE A 94 9.98 -0.76 4.65
C ILE A 94 10.86 0.36 5.21
N VAL A 95 11.92 0.69 4.48
CA VAL A 95 12.94 1.66 4.86
C VAL A 95 12.97 2.77 3.83
N LEU A 96 12.83 4.02 4.27
CA LEU A 96 13.16 5.18 3.45
C LEU A 96 14.64 5.50 3.63
N LEU A 97 15.42 5.39 2.56
CA LEU A 97 16.83 5.71 2.55
C LEU A 97 17.03 7.07 1.88
N ALA A 98 17.34 8.09 2.68
CA ALA A 98 17.63 9.43 2.18
C ALA A 98 18.96 9.44 1.42
N GLU A 99 18.94 9.88 0.16
CA GLU A 99 20.18 10.10 -0.60
C GLU A 99 21.07 11.12 0.12
N GLY A 100 22.37 10.83 0.22
CA GLY A 100 23.31 11.69 0.93
C GLY A 100 23.46 13.06 0.25
N GLY A 101 23.62 14.11 1.05
CA GLY A 101 23.93 15.47 0.58
C GLY A 101 22.73 16.42 0.41
N GLY A 102 21.49 15.95 0.56
CA GLY A 102 20.27 16.75 0.51
C GLY A 102 19.49 16.80 1.82
N ALA A 103 18.37 17.55 1.83
CA ALA A 103 17.43 17.53 2.95
C ALA A 103 16.79 16.14 3.08
N ALA A 104 16.71 15.63 4.30
CA ALA A 104 16.04 14.36 4.56
C ALA A 104 14.52 14.50 4.33
N PRO A 105 13.86 13.51 3.72
CA PRO A 105 12.40 13.44 3.71
C PRO A 105 11.84 13.51 5.13
N THR A 106 10.76 14.27 5.33
CA THR A 106 10.14 14.44 6.65
C THR A 106 8.66 14.03 6.63
N PRO A 107 8.13 13.52 7.76
CA PRO A 107 6.72 13.20 7.91
C PRO A 107 5.85 14.47 7.83
N PRO A 108 4.53 14.33 7.58
CA PRO A 108 3.78 13.07 7.53
C PRO A 108 3.96 12.31 6.21
N PHE A 109 4.11 10.98 6.34
CA PHE A 109 4.04 10.05 5.23
C PHE A 109 2.60 9.50 5.09
N PRO A 110 2.20 9.06 3.88
CA PRO A 110 0.92 8.38 3.67
C PRO A 110 0.74 7.19 4.63
N THR A 111 -0.50 6.81 4.93
CA THR A 111 -0.83 5.76 5.92
C THR A 111 -0.03 4.47 5.71
N PRO A 112 0.11 3.91 4.48
CA PRO A 112 0.88 2.67 4.26
C PRO A 112 2.39 2.80 4.57
N LEU A 113 2.90 4.03 4.59
CA LEU A 113 4.31 4.36 4.83
C LEU A 113 4.51 5.14 6.15
N SER A 114 3.50 5.24 7.00
CA SER A 114 3.56 6.04 8.23
C SER A 114 4.58 5.51 9.26
N GLY A 115 4.82 4.20 9.26
CA GLY A 115 5.76 3.53 10.17
C GLY A 115 7.13 3.19 9.57
N VAL A 116 7.49 3.78 8.42
CA VAL A 116 8.78 3.49 7.77
C VAL A 116 9.96 4.01 8.59
N GLU A 117 11.05 3.25 8.61
CA GLU A 117 12.30 3.71 9.20
C GLU A 117 13.02 4.63 8.22
N LEU A 118 13.36 5.85 8.66
CA LEU A 118 14.14 6.81 7.86
C LEU A 118 15.62 6.66 8.20
N LEU A 119 16.41 6.24 7.22
CA LEU A 119 17.87 6.10 7.33
C LEU A 119 18.59 7.03 6.35
N SER A 120 19.85 7.34 6.65
CA SER A 120 20.71 8.09 5.73
C SER A 120 21.60 7.14 4.93
N ALA A 121 21.73 7.38 3.62
CA ALA A 121 22.70 6.67 2.78
C ALA A 121 24.16 6.89 3.21
N SER A 122 24.42 7.95 3.98
CA SER A 122 25.74 8.29 4.51
C SER A 122 26.02 7.71 5.90
N ASP A 123 25.06 6.98 6.51
CA ASP A 123 25.24 6.36 7.81
C ASP A 123 26.25 5.19 7.72
N PRO A 124 27.38 5.24 8.45
CA PRO A 124 28.36 4.14 8.45
C PRO A 124 27.78 2.80 8.90
N GLY A 125 26.72 2.82 9.72
CA GLY A 125 26.02 1.63 10.22
C GLY A 125 24.88 1.14 9.33
N LEU A 126 24.63 1.78 8.17
CA LEU A 126 23.49 1.49 7.30
C LEU A 126 23.36 0.00 6.96
N ALA A 127 24.45 -0.61 6.49
CA ALA A 127 24.42 -2.01 6.07
C ALA A 127 24.08 -2.94 7.23
N ALA A 128 24.66 -2.72 8.42
CA ALA A 128 24.36 -3.49 9.62
C ALA A 128 22.89 -3.35 10.05
N LYS A 129 22.32 -2.14 9.97
CA LYS A 129 20.89 -1.89 10.27
C LYS A 129 19.96 -2.64 9.32
N ILE A 130 20.21 -2.57 8.00
CA ILE A 130 19.41 -3.30 7.00
C ILE A 130 19.55 -4.81 7.20
N VAL A 131 20.76 -5.32 7.44
CA VAL A 131 20.99 -6.75 7.70
C VAL A 131 20.27 -7.21 8.95
N ALA A 132 20.31 -6.42 10.03
CA ALA A 132 19.55 -6.72 11.24
C ALA A 132 18.05 -6.79 10.92
N MET A 133 17.49 -5.81 10.21
CA MET A 133 16.07 -5.81 9.83
C MET A 133 15.63 -7.03 9.03
N VAL A 134 16.48 -7.51 8.11
CA VAL A 134 16.24 -8.70 7.27
C VAL A 134 16.16 -9.98 8.12
N HIS A 135 16.92 -10.05 9.22
CA HIS A 135 17.03 -11.26 10.05
C HIS A 135 16.22 -11.20 11.34
N SER A 136 15.78 -10.03 11.78
CA SER A 136 14.97 -9.87 12.99
C SER A 136 13.64 -10.62 12.87
N PRO A 137 13.24 -11.38 13.90
CA PRO A 137 11.89 -11.93 13.97
C PRO A 137 10.88 -10.79 14.11
N ARG A 138 9.71 -10.96 13.48
CA ARG A 138 8.65 -9.93 13.48
C ARG A 138 7.32 -10.57 13.78
N THR A 139 6.50 -9.82 14.50
CA THR A 139 5.11 -10.16 14.78
C THR A 139 4.25 -9.10 14.12
N ASP A 140 3.30 -9.52 13.30
CA ASP A 140 2.34 -8.61 12.71
C ASP A 140 1.49 -7.98 13.83
N PRO A 141 1.29 -6.65 13.81
CA PRO A 141 0.28 -6.05 14.68
C PRO A 141 -1.09 -6.65 14.37
N ALA A 142 -1.95 -6.73 15.39
CA ALA A 142 -3.34 -7.11 15.19
C ALA A 142 -4.01 -6.09 14.25
N SER A 143 -4.71 -6.59 13.24
CA SER A 143 -5.50 -5.78 12.31
C SER A 143 -6.90 -6.36 12.24
N GLU A 144 -7.90 -5.48 12.30
CA GLU A 144 -9.31 -5.85 12.21
C GLU A 144 -9.75 -6.11 10.75
N TYR A 145 -9.01 -5.55 9.80
CA TYR A 145 -9.30 -5.63 8.37
C TYR A 145 -8.11 -6.12 7.55
N ARG A 146 -8.42 -6.48 6.31
CA ARG A 146 -7.47 -6.67 5.22
C ARG A 146 -7.77 -5.67 4.10
N ILE A 147 -6.72 -5.25 3.43
CA ILE A 147 -6.79 -4.40 2.24
C ILE A 147 -5.72 -4.86 1.25
N ASP A 148 -6.06 -4.96 -0.03
CA ASP A 148 -5.12 -5.14 -1.14
C ASP A 148 -5.58 -4.26 -2.32
N VAL A 149 -4.69 -4.06 -3.28
CA VAL A 149 -4.94 -3.30 -4.50
C VAL A 149 -4.58 -4.17 -5.71
N TYR A 150 -5.40 -4.10 -6.74
CA TYR A 150 -5.15 -4.74 -8.04
C TYR A 150 -5.20 -3.68 -9.13
N GLY A 151 -4.41 -3.87 -10.17
CA GLY A 151 -4.53 -3.00 -11.31
C GLY A 151 -3.56 -3.30 -12.44
N ASN A 152 -4.03 -3.00 -13.63
CA ASN A 152 -3.26 -2.84 -14.86
C ASN A 152 -4.12 -2.00 -15.82
N THR A 153 -3.57 -1.65 -16.98
CA THR A 153 -4.25 -0.81 -17.97
C THR A 153 -5.54 -1.42 -18.53
N HIS A 154 -5.74 -2.73 -18.46
CA HIS A 154 -6.94 -3.42 -18.96
C HIS A 154 -8.07 -3.44 -17.93
N ILE A 155 -7.75 -3.75 -16.66
CA ILE A 155 -8.78 -3.89 -15.60
C ILE A 155 -9.05 -2.58 -14.84
N GLY A 156 -8.13 -1.61 -14.90
CA GLY A 156 -8.15 -0.38 -14.10
C GLY A 156 -7.65 -0.59 -12.67
N LEU A 157 -7.93 0.35 -11.77
CA LEU A 157 -7.53 0.29 -10.36
C LEU A 157 -8.66 -0.28 -9.50
N TRP A 158 -8.37 -1.32 -8.72
CA TRP A 158 -9.30 -1.98 -7.82
C TRP A 158 -8.75 -2.06 -6.41
N PHE A 159 -9.61 -1.79 -5.44
CA PHE A 159 -9.36 -2.06 -4.03
C PHE A 159 -10.15 -3.30 -3.61
N GLU A 160 -9.51 -4.14 -2.81
CA GLU A 160 -10.12 -5.25 -2.11
C GLU A 160 -10.08 -4.96 -0.62
N VAL A 161 -11.21 -5.06 0.08
CA VAL A 161 -11.30 -4.87 1.53
C VAL A 161 -12.18 -5.94 2.17
N GLY A 162 -11.93 -6.23 3.44
CA GLY A 162 -12.79 -7.12 4.23
C GLY A 162 -12.27 -7.32 5.66
N PRO A 163 -13.00 -8.06 6.51
CA PRO A 163 -12.55 -8.35 7.86
C PRO A 163 -11.35 -9.31 7.86
N ARG A 164 -10.35 -9.10 8.70
CA ARG A 164 -9.28 -10.10 8.90
C ARG A 164 -9.73 -11.22 9.82
N GLN A 165 -10.58 -10.90 10.79
CA GLN A 165 -11.26 -11.84 11.69
C GLN A 165 -12.71 -11.39 11.92
N GLY A 166 -13.55 -12.30 12.38
CA GLY A 166 -14.96 -12.01 12.62
C GLY A 166 -15.76 -11.83 11.32
N ARG A 167 -16.80 -11.00 11.40
CA ARG A 167 -17.79 -10.80 10.34
C ARG A 167 -18.18 -9.34 10.23
N TRP A 168 -18.33 -8.84 9.01
CA TRP A 168 -18.99 -7.55 8.73
C TRP A 168 -20.39 -7.82 8.18
N GLU A 169 -21.40 -7.16 8.76
CA GLU A 169 -22.77 -7.15 8.25
C GLU A 169 -22.90 -6.03 7.20
N GLY A 170 -22.63 -6.38 5.94
CA GLY A 170 -22.44 -5.41 4.87
C GLY A 170 -21.04 -4.83 4.82
N ALA A 171 -20.75 -4.12 3.75
CA ALA A 171 -19.52 -3.36 3.57
C ALA A 171 -19.82 -2.04 2.87
N MET A 172 -19.04 -1.02 3.23
CA MET A 172 -19.05 0.27 2.56
C MET A 172 -17.62 0.65 2.21
N PHE A 173 -17.45 1.31 1.06
CA PHE A 173 -16.17 1.81 0.58
C PHE A 173 -16.39 3.20 -0.01
N GLY A 174 -15.57 4.15 0.40
CA GLY A 174 -15.61 5.53 -0.06
C GLY A 174 -14.26 6.01 -0.53
N VAL A 175 -14.28 6.93 -1.49
CA VAL A 175 -13.09 7.57 -2.06
C VAL A 175 -13.18 9.08 -1.91
N ALA A 176 -12.03 9.71 -1.64
CA ALA A 176 -11.83 11.14 -1.74
C ALA A 176 -10.89 11.44 -2.93
N GLY A 177 -11.17 12.49 -3.70
CA GLY A 177 -10.35 12.87 -4.86
C GLY A 177 -10.42 11.92 -6.07
N SER A 178 -11.41 11.02 -6.12
CA SER A 178 -11.65 10.08 -7.23
C SER A 178 -13.13 9.66 -7.29
N GLU A 179 -13.45 8.70 -8.14
CA GLU A 179 -14.80 8.16 -8.38
C GLU A 179 -14.78 6.63 -8.33
N ILE A 180 -15.80 6.03 -7.68
CA ILE A 180 -16.06 4.59 -7.74
C ILE A 180 -16.83 4.31 -9.03
N LEU A 181 -16.28 3.44 -9.87
CA LEU A 181 -16.87 3.05 -11.16
C LEU A 181 -17.70 1.77 -11.05
N PHE A 182 -17.26 0.85 -10.18
CA PHE A 182 -17.89 -0.45 -10.01
C PHE A 182 -17.61 -0.96 -8.61
N HIS A 183 -18.51 -1.79 -8.08
CA HIS A 183 -18.28 -2.56 -6.87
C HIS A 183 -18.81 -3.98 -7.00
N GLY A 184 -18.20 -4.90 -6.26
CA GLY A 184 -18.51 -6.32 -6.30
C GLY A 184 -18.23 -7.00 -4.98
N THR A 185 -18.74 -8.22 -4.82
CA THR A 185 -18.43 -9.09 -3.69
C THR A 185 -17.92 -10.43 -4.22
N GLY A 186 -17.02 -11.08 -3.50
CA GLY A 186 -16.48 -12.37 -3.94
C GLY A 186 -15.43 -12.95 -2.99
N PRO A 187 -14.84 -14.10 -3.34
CA PRO A 187 -13.71 -14.64 -2.60
C PRO A 187 -12.55 -13.65 -2.53
N MET A 188 -11.83 -13.63 -1.41
CA MET A 188 -10.61 -12.83 -1.30
C MET A 188 -9.58 -13.22 -2.36
N GLU A 189 -8.70 -12.28 -2.70
CA GLU A 189 -7.60 -12.44 -3.66
C GLU A 189 -8.00 -12.63 -5.13
N MET A 190 -9.30 -12.55 -5.44
CA MET A 190 -9.82 -12.79 -6.77
C MET A 190 -10.88 -11.76 -7.14
N LEU A 191 -10.63 -10.98 -8.20
CA LEU A 191 -11.64 -10.06 -8.72
C LEU A 191 -12.88 -10.86 -9.18
N PRO A 192 -14.09 -10.48 -8.74
CA PRO A 192 -15.29 -11.25 -9.01
C PRO A 192 -15.69 -11.11 -10.49
N ALA A 193 -15.81 -12.25 -11.18
CA ALA A 193 -16.37 -12.29 -12.54
C ALA A 193 -17.89 -12.09 -12.54
N GLN A 194 -18.56 -12.59 -11.50
CA GLN A 194 -19.98 -12.45 -11.24
C GLN A 194 -20.19 -12.29 -9.73
N CYS A 195 -21.19 -11.50 -9.33
CA CYS A 195 -21.55 -11.33 -7.92
C CYS A 195 -23.03 -10.94 -7.79
N THR A 196 -23.59 -11.19 -6.60
CA THR A 196 -24.92 -10.73 -6.22
C THR A 196 -24.77 -9.69 -5.12
N LEU A 197 -25.25 -8.47 -5.38
CA LEU A 197 -25.19 -7.37 -4.43
C LEU A 197 -26.51 -7.29 -3.67
N GLU A 198 -26.44 -7.48 -2.36
CA GLU A 198 -27.60 -7.35 -1.49
C GLU A 198 -27.75 -5.88 -1.07
N PHE A 199 -28.92 -5.30 -1.36
CA PHE A 199 -29.26 -3.91 -1.03
C PHE A 199 -28.17 -2.89 -1.40
N PRO A 200 -27.78 -2.80 -2.70
CA PRO A 200 -26.69 -1.93 -3.10
C PRO A 200 -27.07 -0.45 -2.96
N VAL A 201 -26.16 0.32 -2.37
CA VAL A 201 -26.24 1.77 -2.25
C VAL A 201 -25.07 2.39 -3.01
N LYS A 202 -25.33 3.45 -3.77
CA LYS A 202 -24.32 4.16 -4.57
C LYS A 202 -24.43 5.66 -4.36
N GLY A 203 -23.28 6.32 -4.44
CA GLY A 203 -23.18 7.78 -4.43
C GLY A 203 -23.49 8.44 -3.09
N MET A 204 -23.40 7.71 -1.97
CA MET A 204 -23.57 8.29 -0.63
C MET A 204 -22.46 9.29 -0.36
N LYS A 205 -22.81 10.48 0.14
CA LYS A 205 -21.84 11.47 0.59
C LYS A 205 -21.56 11.26 2.07
N LEU A 206 -20.29 11.13 2.42
CA LEU A 206 -19.81 11.03 3.79
C LEU A 206 -18.82 12.15 4.05
N SER A 207 -18.81 12.68 5.27
CA SER A 207 -17.86 13.70 5.70
C SER A 207 -17.08 13.18 6.90
N LEU A 208 -15.75 13.27 6.83
CA LEU A 208 -14.87 12.96 7.95
C LEU A 208 -13.90 14.13 8.13
N GLY A 209 -14.11 14.90 9.21
CA GLY A 209 -13.46 16.19 9.38
C GLY A 209 -13.77 17.10 8.20
N GLU A 210 -12.74 17.60 7.53
CA GLU A 210 -12.85 18.48 6.36
C GLU A 210 -12.89 17.73 5.02
N ARG A 211 -12.75 16.39 5.02
CA ARG A 211 -12.76 15.60 3.78
C ARG A 211 -14.13 15.04 3.48
N GLU A 212 -14.55 15.21 2.22
CA GLU A 212 -15.73 14.55 1.68
C GLU A 212 -15.35 13.29 0.92
N TYR A 213 -16.16 12.26 1.08
CA TYR A 213 -16.05 10.99 0.40
C TYR A 213 -17.32 10.68 -0.36
N THR A 214 -17.17 10.04 -1.52
CA THR A 214 -18.28 9.40 -2.22
C THR A 214 -18.19 7.91 -2.00
N ALA A 215 -19.19 7.34 -1.33
CA ALA A 215 -19.21 5.97 -0.86
C ALA A 215 -20.31 5.13 -1.51
N TRP A 216 -19.96 3.88 -1.79
CA TRP A 216 -20.86 2.83 -2.27
C TRP A 216 -20.81 1.69 -1.25
N GLY A 217 -21.91 0.95 -1.11
CA GLY A 217 -21.98 -0.14 -0.14
C GLY A 217 -23.03 -1.17 -0.49
N VAL A 218 -23.00 -2.28 0.24
CA VAL A 218 -23.91 -3.43 0.14
C VAL A 218 -24.13 -4.04 1.53
N ARG A 219 -25.18 -4.83 1.69
CA ARG A 219 -25.55 -5.53 2.93
C ARG A 219 -25.18 -7.03 2.95
N ASN A 220 -24.41 -7.51 1.96
CA ASN A 220 -23.89 -8.90 1.98
C ASN A 220 -23.09 -9.18 3.26
N GLY A 221 -23.08 -10.43 3.73
CA GLY A 221 -22.18 -10.85 4.81
C GLY A 221 -20.74 -11.02 4.33
N PHE A 222 -19.78 -10.45 5.05
CA PHE A 222 -18.35 -10.61 4.77
C PHE A 222 -17.65 -11.29 5.94
N GLU A 223 -16.88 -12.33 5.64
CA GLU A 223 -16.06 -13.07 6.59
C GLU A 223 -14.59 -13.01 6.16
N ALA A 224 -13.71 -13.70 6.88
CA ALA A 224 -12.27 -13.70 6.61
C ALA A 224 -11.88 -14.05 5.16
N LYS A 225 -12.72 -14.82 4.45
CA LYS A 225 -12.46 -15.28 3.06
C LYS A 225 -13.31 -14.59 1.99
N THR A 226 -14.17 -13.64 2.35
CA THR A 226 -15.09 -12.96 1.42
C THR A 226 -14.83 -11.47 1.45
N SER A 227 -14.50 -10.88 0.29
CA SER A 227 -14.10 -9.48 0.13
C SER A 227 -15.17 -8.65 -0.55
N TYR A 228 -15.17 -7.37 -0.22
CA TYR A 228 -15.77 -6.32 -1.02
C TYR A 228 -14.71 -5.72 -1.94
N PHE A 229 -15.06 -5.52 -3.20
CA PHE A 229 -14.19 -4.99 -4.23
C PHE A 229 -14.75 -3.68 -4.77
N ALA A 230 -13.90 -2.68 -4.96
CA ALA A 230 -14.27 -1.39 -5.56
C ALA A 230 -13.29 -1.01 -6.67
N LYS A 231 -13.80 -0.85 -7.90
CA LYS A 231 -13.06 -0.24 -9.00
C LYS A 231 -13.15 1.27 -8.89
N VAL A 232 -12.01 1.95 -9.01
CA VAL A 232 -11.94 3.41 -9.00
C VAL A 232 -11.38 3.93 -10.31
N LYS A 233 -11.77 5.15 -10.69
CA LYS A 233 -11.38 5.77 -11.96
C LYS A 233 -9.90 6.13 -12.00
N GLU A 234 -9.43 6.79 -10.96
CA GLU A 234 -8.04 7.23 -10.77
C GLU A 234 -7.61 6.95 -9.33
N CYS A 235 -6.31 7.10 -9.03
CA CYS A 235 -5.83 6.94 -7.66
C CYS A 235 -6.44 8.03 -6.74
N PRO A 236 -7.22 7.65 -5.71
CA PRO A 236 -7.79 8.61 -4.78
C PRO A 236 -6.71 9.23 -3.86
N ASP A 237 -7.07 10.31 -3.18
CA ASP A 237 -6.27 10.89 -2.10
C ASP A 237 -6.32 10.04 -0.83
N SER A 238 -7.48 9.44 -0.57
CA SER A 238 -7.68 8.51 0.53
C SER A 238 -8.90 7.65 0.26
N VAL A 239 -8.94 6.51 0.93
CA VAL A 239 -10.08 5.60 0.94
C VAL A 239 -10.58 5.44 2.36
N LEU A 240 -11.89 5.31 2.51
CA LEU A 240 -12.52 4.85 3.74
C LEU A 240 -13.25 3.55 3.48
N PHE A 241 -13.29 2.66 4.45
CA PHE A 241 -14.03 1.41 4.33
C PHE A 241 -14.29 0.79 5.68
N GLY A 242 -15.24 -0.14 5.72
CA GLY A 242 -15.63 -0.84 6.93
C GLY A 242 -16.96 -1.56 6.78
N PRO A 243 -17.54 -2.07 7.88
CA PRO A 243 -18.87 -2.63 7.87
C PRO A 243 -19.91 -1.59 7.42
N PHE A 244 -21.04 -2.05 6.87
CA PHE A 244 -22.12 -1.14 6.53
C PHE A 244 -22.81 -0.67 7.83
N PRO A 245 -23.00 0.65 8.04
CA PRO A 245 -23.56 1.15 9.29
C PRO A 245 -25.00 0.65 9.53
N SER A 246 -25.28 0.21 10.75
CA SER A 246 -26.64 -0.03 11.23
C SER A 246 -27.37 1.30 11.40
N GLU A 247 -28.70 1.31 11.24
CA GLU A 247 -29.49 2.51 11.52
C GLU A 247 -29.33 2.93 12.98
N GLY A 248 -28.96 4.19 13.23
CA GLY A 248 -28.82 4.75 14.57
C GLY A 248 -27.48 4.49 15.28
N GLU A 249 -26.54 3.78 14.65
CA GLU A 249 -25.18 3.55 15.19
C GLU A 249 -24.16 4.50 14.56
N ALA A 250 -23.15 4.90 15.35
CA ALA A 250 -21.99 5.61 14.82
C ALA A 250 -21.20 4.65 13.90
N ALA A 251 -20.90 5.10 12.68
CA ALA A 251 -20.19 4.28 11.72
C ALA A 251 -18.68 4.34 12.00
N ASP A 252 -18.10 3.22 12.44
CA ASP A 252 -16.64 3.09 12.57
C ASP A 252 -16.05 2.66 11.22
N PHE A 253 -15.36 3.61 10.58
CA PHE A 253 -14.66 3.39 9.32
C PHE A 253 -13.16 3.43 9.52
N PHE A 254 -12.47 2.53 8.82
CA PHE A 254 -11.03 2.60 8.64
C PHE A 254 -10.71 3.57 7.51
N VAL A 255 -9.64 4.34 7.67
CA VAL A 255 -9.21 5.34 6.68
C VAL A 255 -7.75 5.11 6.32
N VAL A 256 -7.47 5.09 5.02
CA VAL A 256 -6.12 4.96 4.47
C VAL A 256 -5.85 6.17 3.58
N GLY A 257 -4.94 7.05 4.04
CA GLY A 257 -4.42 8.18 3.27
C GLY A 257 -3.33 7.74 2.32
N LEU A 258 -3.44 8.14 1.05
CA LEU A 258 -2.51 7.78 -0.03
C LEU A 258 -1.57 8.93 -0.44
N THR A 259 -1.71 10.10 0.17
CA THR A 259 -0.94 11.32 -0.08
C THR A 259 -0.36 11.92 1.21
#